data_AF-A0A1Q4DZE1-F1
#
_entry.id   AF-A0A1Q4DZE1-F1
#
_cell.length_a   1.000
_cell.length_b   1.000
_cell.length_c   1.000
_cell.angle_alpha   90.00
_cell.angle_beta   90.00
_cell.angle_gamma   90.00
#
_symmetry.space_group_name_H-M   'P 1'
#
loop_
_entity.id
_entity.type
_entity.pdbx_description
1 polymer ?
#
loop_
_entity_poly.entity_id
_entity_poly.type
_entity_poly.pdbx_seq_one_letter_code
_entity_poly.pdbx_strand_id
1 'polypeptide(L)'
;MAALAMQPAPAVQDAKNARSAEGGSKPVPRGMPQNWITDRDYPMGSRQRREVGAVAFRVDVDAKGEPAACHILGTSGYEMLDLAICPLLMKRAHFAPATDVAGKPVADFYDGRFFWLIPGGGHADLNKLAAEVGRPLPLIVGRPELPGSYAHPALLRVVFFGSKPRSCNVELGTGDAALDAVACEQTMAKIAMPDLSTQIRPRPDSRMVIVGFEAAK
;
A
#
# COMPACT_ATOMS: atom_id res chain seq x y z
N MET A 1 50.89 27.03 -21.68
CA MET A 1 50.07 26.49 -20.57
C MET A 1 48.76 26.01 -21.17
N ALA A 2 48.56 24.69 -21.23
CA ALA A 2 47.39 24.07 -21.84
C ALA A 2 46.22 24.06 -20.84
N ALA A 3 45.09 24.67 -21.21
CA ALA A 3 43.85 24.57 -20.45
C ALA A 3 43.13 23.28 -20.88
N LEU A 4 43.03 22.31 -19.96
CA LEU A 4 42.17 21.14 -20.10
C LEU A 4 40.71 21.60 -20.08
N ALA A 5 40.00 21.46 -21.20
CA ALA A 5 38.55 21.63 -21.25
C ALA A 5 37.87 20.38 -20.65
N MET A 6 37.21 20.54 -19.51
CA MET A 6 36.37 19.51 -18.90
C MET A 6 35.04 19.46 -19.66
N GLN A 7 34.82 18.42 -20.46
CA GLN A 7 33.52 18.17 -21.10
C GLN A 7 32.51 17.66 -20.06
N PRO A 8 31.24 18.09 -20.09
CA PRO A 8 30.20 17.46 -19.28
C PRO A 8 29.84 16.07 -19.82
N ALA A 9 29.66 15.10 -18.92
CA ALA A 9 29.25 13.73 -19.22
C ALA A 9 27.86 13.67 -19.90
N PRO A 10 27.62 12.74 -20.84
CA PRO A 10 26.35 12.63 -21.53
C PRO A 10 25.28 11.89 -20.70
N ALA A 11 24.03 12.35 -20.88
CA ALA A 11 22.75 11.68 -20.66
C ALA A 11 22.25 11.40 -19.22
N VAL A 12 21.67 12.44 -18.59
CA VAL A 12 20.63 12.32 -17.53
C VAL A 12 19.21 12.38 -18.14
N GLN A 13 19.10 12.35 -19.48
CA GLN A 13 17.86 12.66 -20.21
C GLN A 13 16.96 11.45 -20.44
N ASP A 14 17.46 10.21 -20.31
CA ASP A 14 16.67 9.01 -20.60
C ASP A 14 15.63 8.67 -19.51
N ALA A 15 15.85 9.09 -18.25
CA ALA A 15 14.94 8.79 -17.15
C ALA A 15 13.63 9.61 -17.16
N LYS A 16 13.56 10.71 -17.91
CA LYS A 16 12.36 11.56 -17.99
C LYS A 16 11.31 11.06 -18.98
N ASN A 17 11.69 10.21 -19.95
CA ASN A 17 10.79 9.74 -21.00
C ASN A 17 10.01 8.47 -20.65
N ALA A 18 10.27 7.85 -19.48
CA ALA A 18 9.60 6.62 -19.04
C ALA A 18 8.33 6.86 -18.19
N ARG A 19 7.81 8.08 -18.11
CA ARG A 19 6.49 8.30 -17.50
C ARG A 19 5.44 7.78 -18.47
N SER A 20 4.92 6.59 -18.16
CA SER A 20 3.75 5.94 -18.77
C SER A 20 2.79 6.98 -19.34
N ALA A 21 2.93 7.23 -20.64
CA ALA A 21 2.02 8.05 -21.40
C ALA A 21 0.64 7.41 -21.31
N GLU A 22 -0.38 8.25 -21.15
CA GLU A 22 -1.77 7.90 -20.97
C GLU A 22 -2.19 6.74 -21.91
N GLY A 23 -2.46 5.56 -21.34
CA GLY A 23 -2.85 4.34 -22.06
C GLY A 23 -2.02 3.08 -21.78
N GLY A 24 -0.88 3.20 -21.08
CA GLY A 24 -0.10 2.05 -20.60
C GLY A 24 -0.68 1.36 -19.34
N SER A 25 -0.16 0.18 -18.99
CA SER A 25 -0.50 -0.55 -17.75
C SER A 25 0.55 -0.34 -16.66
N LYS A 26 0.15 -0.45 -15.39
CA LYS A 26 1.05 -0.37 -14.23
C LYS A 26 1.67 -1.73 -13.90
N PRO A 27 2.81 -1.77 -13.18
CA PRO A 27 3.36 -3.03 -12.70
C PRO A 27 2.35 -3.74 -11.80
N VAL A 28 2.18 -5.04 -11.99
CA VAL A 28 1.23 -5.85 -11.22
C VAL A 28 2.01 -6.84 -10.35
N PRO A 29 1.80 -6.84 -9.02
CA PRO A 29 2.42 -7.82 -8.13
C PRO A 29 2.22 -9.26 -8.60
N ARG A 30 3.28 -10.06 -8.61
CA ARG A 30 3.18 -11.51 -8.78
C ARG A 30 2.80 -12.12 -7.44
N GLY A 31 1.56 -12.59 -7.37
CA GLY A 31 0.98 -13.10 -6.13
C GLY A 31 0.53 -11.98 -5.21
N MET A 32 0.39 -12.33 -3.93
CA MET A 32 -0.19 -11.50 -2.89
C MET A 32 0.88 -10.62 -2.23
N PRO A 33 0.80 -9.27 -2.34
CA PRO A 33 1.78 -8.37 -1.73
C PRO A 33 1.97 -8.57 -0.22
N GLN A 34 0.92 -8.99 0.49
CA GLN A 34 0.98 -9.31 1.92
C GLN A 34 1.93 -10.47 2.26
N ASN A 35 2.38 -11.25 1.26
CA ASN A 35 3.33 -12.33 1.48
C ASN A 35 4.80 -11.88 1.36
N TRP A 36 5.06 -10.65 0.90
CA TRP A 36 6.42 -10.14 0.81
C TRP A 36 7.04 -9.90 2.18
N ILE A 37 6.21 -9.49 3.15
CA ILE A 37 6.62 -9.25 4.54
C ILE A 37 5.66 -10.03 5.43
N THR A 38 6.22 -10.88 6.29
CA THR A 38 5.47 -11.80 7.14
C THR A 38 5.71 -11.50 8.61
N ASP A 39 4.90 -12.10 9.50
CA ASP A 39 5.08 -11.99 10.96
C ASP A 39 6.48 -12.38 11.45
N ARG A 40 7.19 -13.24 10.70
CA ARG A 40 8.57 -13.65 11.03
C ARG A 40 9.60 -12.56 10.78
N ASP A 41 9.27 -11.59 9.94
CA ASP A 41 10.13 -10.46 9.61
C ASP A 41 9.96 -9.29 10.60
N TYR A 42 9.08 -9.45 11.58
CA TYR A 42 8.83 -8.44 12.60
C TYR A 42 10.09 -8.18 13.44
N PRO A 43 10.64 -6.95 13.44
CA PRO A 43 11.83 -6.63 14.21
C PRO A 43 11.67 -6.90 15.71
N MET A 44 12.57 -7.70 16.28
CA MET A 44 12.48 -8.16 17.68
C MET A 44 12.31 -7.02 18.69
N GLY A 45 13.05 -5.92 18.52
CA GLY A 45 12.95 -4.74 19.41
C GLY A 45 11.59 -4.06 19.33
N SER A 46 11.05 -3.86 18.13
CA SER A 46 9.71 -3.32 17.92
C SER A 46 8.63 -4.24 18.48
N ARG A 47 8.81 -5.55 18.35
CA ARG A 47 7.88 -6.55 18.87
C ARG A 47 7.81 -6.49 20.40
N GLN A 48 8.97 -6.37 21.05
CA GLN A 48 9.06 -6.23 22.51
C GLN A 48 8.43 -4.92 23.01
N ARG A 49 8.58 -3.83 22.25
CA ARG A 49 8.00 -2.52 22.57
C ARG A 49 6.55 -2.35 22.10
N ARG A 50 5.96 -3.37 21.48
CA ARG A 50 4.59 -3.35 20.94
C ARG A 50 4.32 -2.18 20.00
N GLU A 51 5.26 -1.93 19.11
CA GLU A 51 5.20 -0.84 18.13
C GLU A 51 4.30 -1.22 16.96
N VAL A 52 3.26 -0.45 16.69
CA VAL A 52 2.31 -0.74 15.61
C VAL A 52 2.29 0.49 14.74
N GLY A 53 2.41 0.32 13.44
CA GLY A 53 2.46 1.46 12.54
C GLY A 53 2.41 1.05 11.08
N ALA A 54 2.25 2.05 10.22
CA ALA A 54 2.11 1.85 8.79
C ALA A 54 3.25 2.52 8.05
N VAL A 55 3.92 1.78 7.16
CA VAL A 55 5.00 2.31 6.33
C VAL A 55 4.50 2.42 4.90
N ALA A 56 4.49 3.63 4.34
CA ALA A 56 4.24 3.84 2.92
C ALA A 56 5.55 3.75 2.15
N PHE A 57 5.55 3.04 1.04
CA PHE A 57 6.75 2.80 0.24
C PHE A 57 6.47 2.90 -1.26
N ARG A 58 7.54 3.09 -2.02
CA ARG A 58 7.61 2.94 -3.47
C ARG A 58 8.64 1.88 -3.81
N VAL A 59 8.31 1.00 -4.75
CA VAL A 59 9.27 0.14 -5.42
C VAL A 59 9.38 0.60 -6.86
N ASP A 60 10.57 0.97 -7.30
CA ASP A 60 10.86 1.18 -8.71
C ASP A 60 11.01 -0.21 -9.35
N VAL A 61 10.29 -0.47 -10.43
CA VAL A 61 10.19 -1.77 -11.10
C VAL A 61 10.78 -1.63 -12.50
N ASP A 62 11.73 -2.49 -12.84
CA ASP A 62 12.34 -2.49 -14.17
C ASP A 62 11.42 -3.11 -15.24
N ALA A 63 11.83 -3.02 -16.50
CA ALA A 63 11.08 -3.59 -17.63
C ALA A 63 10.98 -5.14 -17.61
N LYS A 64 11.71 -5.82 -16.72
CA LYS A 64 11.61 -7.28 -16.48
C LYS A 64 10.60 -7.61 -15.38
N GLY A 65 10.15 -6.61 -14.63
CA GLY A 65 9.26 -6.78 -13.48
C GLY A 65 10.02 -7.06 -12.18
N GLU A 66 11.32 -6.75 -12.13
CA GLU A 66 12.14 -6.91 -10.94
C GLU A 66 12.26 -5.59 -10.17
N PRO A 67 12.38 -5.63 -8.83
CA PRO A 67 12.54 -4.44 -8.02
C PRO A 67 13.95 -3.86 -8.24
N ALA A 68 14.02 -2.62 -8.74
CA ALA A 68 15.26 -1.90 -9.03
C ALA A 68 15.69 -0.97 -7.90
N ALA A 69 14.73 -0.37 -7.19
CA ALA A 69 14.97 0.44 -6.01
C ALA A 69 13.74 0.46 -5.09
N CYS A 70 13.95 0.81 -3.82
CA CYS A 70 12.87 0.99 -2.85
C CYS A 70 13.06 2.28 -2.07
N HIS A 71 11.95 2.99 -1.85
CA HIS A 71 11.92 4.28 -1.15
C HIS A 71 10.82 4.27 -0.11
N ILE A 72 11.12 4.76 1.10
CA ILE A 72 10.09 5.02 2.11
C ILE A 72 9.45 6.38 1.81
N LEU A 73 8.16 6.37 1.52
CA LEU A 73 7.36 7.56 1.26
C LEU A 73 6.69 8.11 2.53
N GLY A 74 6.53 7.26 3.54
CA GLY A 74 5.93 7.63 4.82
C GLY A 74 6.36 6.68 5.93
N THR A 75 6.87 7.27 7.01
CA THR A 75 7.31 6.58 8.23
C THR A 75 6.13 6.04 9.03
N SER A 76 6.36 4.92 9.71
CA SER A 76 5.47 4.38 10.75
C SER A 76 5.59 5.10 12.09
N GLY A 77 6.56 6.02 12.26
CA GLY A 77 6.91 6.62 13.54
C GLY A 77 7.91 5.78 14.36
N TYR A 78 8.27 4.57 13.90
CA TYR A 78 9.23 3.69 14.55
C TYR A 78 10.33 3.28 13.56
N GLU A 79 11.56 3.73 13.82
CA GLU A 79 12.70 3.57 12.91
C GLU A 79 12.95 2.10 12.52
N MET A 80 12.87 1.18 13.48
CA MET A 80 13.10 -0.25 13.23
C MET A 80 12.08 -0.86 12.28
N LEU A 81 10.82 -0.41 12.35
CA LEU A 81 9.74 -0.87 11.47
C LEU A 81 9.94 -0.33 10.04
N ASP A 82 10.44 0.89 9.90
CA ASP A 82 10.71 1.52 8.60
C ASP A 82 11.91 0.88 7.90
N LEU A 83 13.01 0.68 8.64
CA LEU A 83 14.26 0.10 8.14
C LEU A 83 14.09 -1.33 7.64
N ALA A 84 13.10 -2.07 8.16
CA ALA A 84 12.84 -3.45 7.77
C ALA A 84 12.19 -3.58 6.38
N ILE A 85 11.47 -2.56 5.90
CA ILE A 85 10.62 -2.68 4.70
C ILE A 85 11.43 -2.90 3.42
N CYS A 86 12.32 -1.97 3.07
CA CYS A 86 12.98 -2.01 1.77
C CYS A 86 13.84 -3.24 1.52
N PRO A 87 14.65 -3.73 2.48
CA PRO A 87 15.43 -4.97 2.29
C PRO A 87 14.55 -6.18 1.96
N LEU A 88 13.35 -6.27 2.54
CA LEU A 88 12.42 -7.37 2.29
C LEU A 88 11.75 -7.25 0.92
N LEU A 89 11.29 -6.05 0.57
CA LEU A 89 10.67 -5.79 -0.74
C LEU A 89 11.66 -6.05 -1.88
N MET A 90 12.88 -5.53 -1.78
CA MET A 90 13.92 -5.76 -2.80
C MET A 90 14.25 -7.25 -2.99
N LYS A 91 13.99 -8.09 -1.98
CA LYS A 91 14.25 -9.54 -2.04
C LYS A 91 13.06 -10.36 -2.55
N ARG A 92 11.82 -9.91 -2.32
CA ARG A 92 10.62 -10.76 -2.45
C ARG A 92 9.53 -10.16 -3.33
N ALA A 93 9.57 -8.85 -3.60
CA ALA A 93 8.57 -8.18 -4.41
C ALA A 93 8.87 -8.39 -5.90
N HIS A 94 8.14 -9.30 -6.54
CA HIS A 94 8.24 -9.54 -7.97
C HIS A 94 6.97 -9.06 -8.67
N PHE A 95 7.10 -8.62 -9.93
CA PHE A 95 6.02 -7.99 -10.68
C PHE A 95 5.90 -8.56 -12.11
N ALA A 96 4.70 -8.53 -12.66
CA ALA A 96 4.54 -8.37 -14.09
C ALA A 96 4.88 -6.92 -14.43
N PRO A 97 5.75 -6.65 -15.43
CA PRO A 97 6.18 -5.30 -15.74
C PRO A 97 5.01 -4.43 -16.22
N ALA A 98 5.17 -3.11 -16.08
CA ALA A 98 4.31 -2.15 -16.76
C ALA A 98 4.44 -2.30 -18.28
N THR A 99 3.42 -1.86 -19.02
CA THR A 99 3.47 -1.83 -20.48
C THR A 99 3.13 -0.45 -21.02
N ASP A 100 3.77 -0.04 -22.11
CA ASP A 100 3.37 1.15 -22.86
C ASP A 100 2.08 0.91 -23.68
N VAL A 101 1.65 1.93 -24.43
CA VAL A 101 0.46 1.87 -25.31
C VAL A 101 0.59 0.85 -26.44
N ALA A 102 1.81 0.45 -26.80
CA ALA A 102 2.11 -0.57 -27.80
C ALA A 102 2.26 -1.97 -27.18
N GLY A 103 2.02 -2.12 -25.87
CA GLY A 103 2.16 -3.38 -25.14
C GLY A 103 3.61 -3.77 -24.84
N LYS A 104 4.59 -2.87 -25.03
CA LYS A 104 5.99 -3.16 -24.73
C LYS A 104 6.27 -3.01 -23.24
N PRO A 105 7.01 -3.93 -22.60
CA PRO A 105 7.42 -3.79 -21.20
C PRO A 105 8.27 -2.55 -20.98
N VAL A 106 7.93 -1.77 -19.97
CA VAL A 106 8.65 -0.54 -19.58
C VAL A 106 8.89 -0.53 -18.07
N ALA A 107 9.89 0.22 -17.64
CA ALA A 107 10.09 0.50 -16.23
C ALA A 107 9.01 1.49 -15.75
N ASP A 108 8.49 1.26 -14.54
CA ASP A 108 7.55 2.15 -13.85
C ASP A 108 7.71 1.89 -12.34
N PHE A 109 6.80 2.36 -11.50
CA PHE A 109 6.86 2.14 -10.06
C PHE A 109 5.56 1.56 -9.50
N TYR A 110 5.68 0.93 -8.34
CA TYR A 110 4.58 0.43 -7.52
C TYR A 110 4.61 1.13 -6.16
N ASP A 111 3.53 1.82 -5.82
CA ASP A 111 3.35 2.41 -4.49
C ASP A 111 2.48 1.48 -3.63
N GLY A 112 2.88 1.29 -2.37
CA GLY A 112 2.19 0.42 -1.43
C GLY A 112 2.27 0.93 0.00
N ARG A 113 1.53 0.28 0.89
CA ARG A 113 1.64 0.51 2.33
C ARG A 113 1.65 -0.84 3.05
N PHE A 114 2.60 -1.01 3.95
CA PHE A 114 2.65 -2.18 4.82
C PHE A 114 2.23 -1.80 6.24
N PHE A 115 1.52 -2.70 6.90
CA PHE A 115 0.97 -2.49 8.24
C PHE A 115 1.63 -3.47 9.20
N TRP A 116 2.39 -2.95 10.15
CA TRP A 116 2.95 -3.73 11.24
C TRP A 116 1.91 -3.94 12.32
N LEU A 117 1.31 -5.12 12.37
CA LEU A 117 0.42 -5.54 13.45
C LEU A 117 1.10 -6.59 14.31
N ILE A 118 0.90 -6.54 15.63
CA ILE A 118 1.44 -7.61 16.48
C ILE A 118 0.60 -8.86 16.24
N PRO A 119 1.23 -10.01 15.95
CA PRO A 119 0.52 -11.28 15.87
C PRO A 119 -0.23 -11.54 17.17
N GLY A 120 -1.56 -11.65 17.10
CA GLY A 120 -2.46 -11.83 18.26
C GLY A 120 -2.90 -10.56 18.99
N GLY A 121 -2.59 -9.36 18.48
CA GLY A 121 -2.96 -8.07 19.10
C GLY A 121 -4.39 -7.58 18.85
N GLY A 122 -5.08 -8.09 17.83
CA GLY A 122 -6.51 -7.87 17.58
C GLY A 122 -6.92 -6.39 17.37
N HIS A 123 -8.06 -6.00 17.94
CA HIS A 123 -8.68 -4.67 17.77
C HIS A 123 -7.86 -3.49 18.31
N ALA A 124 -7.05 -3.69 19.35
CA ALA A 124 -6.30 -2.60 19.98
C ALA A 124 -5.19 -2.07 19.07
N ASP A 125 -4.51 -2.97 18.35
CA ASP A 125 -3.45 -2.62 17.41
C ASP A 125 -4.03 -1.93 16.17
N LEU A 126 -5.18 -2.39 15.66
CA LEU A 126 -5.86 -1.73 14.55
C LEU A 126 -6.35 -0.32 14.89
N ASN A 127 -6.83 -0.09 16.11
CA ASN A 127 -7.20 1.26 16.56
C ASN A 127 -5.98 2.18 16.68
N LYS A 128 -4.83 1.64 17.12
CA LYS A 128 -3.56 2.38 17.17
C LYS A 128 -3.08 2.75 15.77
N LEU A 129 -3.13 1.79 14.84
CA LEU A 129 -2.83 2.00 13.42
C LEU A 129 -3.77 3.02 12.76
N ALA A 130 -5.06 2.97 13.10
CA ALA A 130 -6.07 3.90 12.62
C ALA A 130 -5.76 5.35 13.03
N ALA A 131 -5.23 5.56 14.23
CA ALA A 131 -4.86 6.89 14.70
C ALA A 131 -3.73 7.51 13.85
N GLU A 132 -2.79 6.69 13.36
CA GLU A 132 -1.57 7.14 12.67
C GLU A 132 -1.71 7.21 11.12
N VAL A 133 -2.55 6.38 10.51
CA VAL A 133 -2.78 6.35 9.03
C VAL A 133 -3.65 7.54 8.55
N GLY A 134 -4.07 8.41 9.45
CA GLY A 134 -5.04 9.48 9.18
C GLY A 134 -6.45 8.93 9.28
N ARG A 135 -6.91 8.67 10.52
CA ARG A 135 -8.28 8.31 10.93
C ARG A 135 -9.09 7.64 9.79
N PRO A 136 -8.76 6.39 9.43
CA PRO A 136 -9.56 5.65 8.48
C PRO A 136 -11.00 5.62 8.98
N LEU A 137 -11.94 5.69 8.05
CA LEU A 137 -13.35 5.71 8.42
C LEU A 137 -13.71 4.34 9.00
N PRO A 138 -14.24 4.24 10.24
CA PRO A 138 -14.72 2.97 10.73
C PRO A 138 -16.07 2.64 10.07
N LEU A 139 -16.20 1.40 9.62
CA LEU A 139 -17.45 0.79 9.16
C LEU A 139 -17.64 -0.53 9.91
N ILE A 140 -18.77 -0.68 10.59
CA ILE A 140 -19.15 -1.94 11.23
C ILE A 140 -20.22 -2.62 10.40
N VAL A 141 -20.01 -3.89 10.07
CA VAL A 141 -20.93 -4.73 9.31
C VAL A 141 -21.45 -5.85 10.20
N GLY A 142 -22.75 -5.83 10.49
CA GLY A 142 -23.41 -6.90 11.23
C GLY A 142 -23.53 -8.18 10.40
N ARG A 143 -23.24 -9.33 11.00
CA ARG A 143 -23.51 -10.66 10.41
C ARG A 143 -24.23 -11.57 11.40
N PRO A 144 -25.04 -12.54 10.94
CA PRO A 144 -25.69 -13.50 11.84
C PRO A 144 -24.69 -14.29 12.69
N GLU A 145 -23.56 -14.69 12.09
CA GLU A 145 -22.47 -15.39 12.77
C GLU A 145 -21.13 -14.99 12.11
N LEU A 146 -20.06 -14.94 12.91
CA LEU A 146 -18.72 -14.67 12.41
C LEU A 146 -17.95 -16.00 12.26
N PRO A 147 -17.30 -16.25 11.12
CA PRO A 147 -16.51 -17.45 10.94
C PRO A 147 -15.26 -17.42 11.85
N GLY A 148 -14.81 -18.58 12.32
CA GLY A 148 -13.61 -18.69 13.17
C GLY A 148 -12.30 -18.25 12.50
N SER A 149 -12.31 -18.10 11.16
CA SER A 149 -11.24 -17.51 10.34
C SER A 149 -11.15 -16.00 10.44
N TYR A 150 -12.16 -15.32 11.01
CA TYR A 150 -12.13 -13.88 11.24
C TYR A 150 -11.10 -13.53 12.33
N ALA A 151 -9.92 -13.10 11.89
CA ALA A 151 -8.81 -12.79 12.79
C ALA A 151 -8.91 -11.34 13.31
N HIS A 152 -9.24 -10.39 12.43
CA HIS A 152 -9.29 -8.97 12.75
C HIS A 152 -10.03 -8.17 11.66
N PRO A 153 -10.46 -6.92 11.93
CA PRO A 153 -10.98 -6.01 10.92
C PRO A 153 -10.08 -5.86 9.69
N ALA A 154 -10.71 -5.62 8.53
CA ALA A 154 -10.01 -5.34 7.28
C ALA A 154 -9.64 -3.86 7.19
N LEU A 155 -8.52 -3.57 6.54
CA LEU A 155 -8.15 -2.22 6.11
C LEU A 155 -8.20 -2.15 4.59
N LEU A 156 -9.05 -1.26 4.10
CA LEU A 156 -9.30 -1.10 2.67
C LEU A 156 -8.79 0.26 2.21
N ARG A 157 -8.25 0.30 0.98
CA ARG A 157 -8.02 1.52 0.23
C ARG A 157 -9.04 1.61 -0.89
N VAL A 158 -9.93 2.58 -0.79
CA VAL A 158 -10.88 2.90 -1.87
C VAL A 158 -10.25 3.96 -2.76
N VAL A 159 -10.14 3.71 -4.06
CA VAL A 159 -9.72 4.72 -5.04
C VAL A 159 -10.96 5.36 -5.66
N PHE A 160 -10.91 6.67 -5.89
CA PHE A 160 -11.98 7.49 -6.45
C PHE A 160 -11.60 7.95 -7.86
N PHE A 161 -12.62 8.20 -8.68
CA PHE A 161 -12.47 8.95 -9.92
C PHE A 161 -13.56 10.02 -9.96
N GLY A 162 -13.17 11.28 -9.77
CA GLY A 162 -14.12 12.31 -9.36
C GLY A 162 -14.75 11.95 -8.01
N SER A 163 -16.06 12.14 -7.84
CA SER A 163 -16.74 11.94 -6.56
C SER A 163 -17.14 10.49 -6.23
N LYS A 164 -16.94 9.54 -7.15
CA LYS A 164 -17.41 8.15 -7.00
C LYS A 164 -16.26 7.18 -6.71
N PRO A 165 -16.46 6.20 -5.82
CA PRO A 165 -15.48 5.14 -5.61
C PRO A 165 -15.41 4.24 -6.85
N ARG A 166 -14.19 3.91 -7.30
CA ARG A 166 -13.89 3.18 -8.53
C ARG A 166 -13.30 1.80 -8.27
N SER A 167 -12.43 1.68 -7.27
CA SER A 167 -11.86 0.40 -6.86
C SER A 167 -11.72 0.29 -5.35
N CYS A 168 -11.73 -0.94 -4.85
CA CYS A 168 -11.44 -1.28 -3.48
C CYS A 168 -10.25 -2.24 -3.47
N ASN A 169 -9.17 -1.83 -2.83
CA ASN A 169 -7.99 -2.66 -2.62
C ASN A 169 -7.97 -3.10 -1.15
N VAL A 170 -7.83 -4.40 -0.92
CA VAL A 170 -7.64 -4.95 0.43
C VAL A 170 -6.17 -4.78 0.77
N GLU A 171 -5.90 -3.85 1.68
CA GLU A 171 -4.54 -3.55 2.13
C GLU A 171 -4.13 -4.44 3.30
N LEU A 172 -5.12 -4.82 4.11
CA LEU A 172 -5.05 -5.84 5.13
C LEU A 172 -6.37 -6.60 5.16
N GLY A 173 -6.36 -7.89 4.87
CA GLY A 173 -7.55 -8.74 4.87
C GLY A 173 -7.89 -9.27 6.25
N THR A 174 -9.12 -9.72 6.48
CA THR A 174 -9.60 -10.20 7.79
C THR A 174 -9.09 -11.59 8.16
N GLY A 175 -8.34 -12.25 7.29
CA GLY A 175 -8.05 -13.69 7.35
C GLY A 175 -9.14 -14.55 6.70
N ASP A 176 -10.19 -13.94 6.13
CA ASP A 176 -11.28 -14.63 5.44
C ASP A 176 -11.66 -13.88 4.16
N ALA A 177 -11.39 -14.50 3.01
CA ALA A 177 -11.60 -13.86 1.71
C ALA A 177 -13.07 -13.50 1.42
N ALA A 178 -14.03 -14.23 2.01
CA ALA A 178 -15.45 -13.92 1.84
C ALA A 178 -15.84 -12.68 2.66
N LEU A 179 -15.28 -12.53 3.86
CA LEU A 179 -15.44 -11.30 4.64
C LEU A 179 -14.75 -10.10 3.97
N ASP A 180 -13.56 -10.29 3.38
CA ASP A 180 -12.88 -9.24 2.62
C ASP A 180 -13.71 -8.72 1.44
N ALA A 181 -14.36 -9.64 0.70
CA ALA A 181 -15.26 -9.28 -0.39
C ALA A 181 -16.46 -8.47 0.10
N VAL A 182 -17.10 -8.89 1.20
CA VAL A 182 -18.22 -8.17 1.83
C VAL A 182 -17.75 -6.80 2.33
N ALA A 183 -16.55 -6.71 2.90
CA ALA A 183 -15.99 -5.46 3.39
C ALA A 183 -15.83 -4.43 2.24
N CYS A 184 -15.30 -4.88 1.10
CA CYS A 184 -15.21 -4.04 -0.09
C CYS A 184 -16.59 -3.64 -0.64
N GLU A 185 -17.54 -4.58 -0.77
CA GLU A 185 -18.89 -4.29 -1.26
C GLU A 185 -19.58 -3.22 -0.38
N GLN A 186 -19.59 -3.43 0.93
CA GLN A 186 -20.22 -2.52 1.89
C GLN A 186 -19.56 -1.15 1.91
N THR A 187 -18.22 -1.11 1.77
CA THR A 187 -17.49 0.14 1.72
C THR A 187 -17.79 0.90 0.44
N MET A 188 -17.70 0.25 -0.73
CA MET A 188 -17.97 0.88 -2.03
C MET A 188 -19.39 1.44 -2.13
N ALA A 189 -20.37 0.81 -1.45
CA ALA A 189 -21.75 1.30 -1.39
C ALA A 189 -21.95 2.53 -0.50
N LYS A 190 -21.12 2.72 0.53
CA LYS A 190 -21.33 3.73 1.59
C LYS A 190 -20.32 4.87 1.58
N ILE A 191 -19.17 4.67 0.96
CA ILE A 191 -18.05 5.62 1.06
C ILE A 191 -18.22 6.80 0.11
N ALA A 192 -18.16 8.01 0.66
CA ALA A 192 -18.12 9.24 -0.10
C ALA A 192 -16.68 9.76 -0.21
N MET A 193 -16.37 10.44 -1.33
CA MET A 193 -15.13 11.21 -1.44
C MET A 193 -15.10 12.27 -0.32
N PRO A 194 -13.98 12.47 0.39
CA PRO A 194 -13.84 13.58 1.32
C PRO A 194 -14.05 14.92 0.60
N ASP A 195 -14.61 15.92 1.27
CA ASP A 195 -14.62 17.27 0.72
C ASP A 195 -13.18 17.80 0.64
N LEU A 196 -12.66 17.89 -0.58
CA LEU A 196 -11.28 18.31 -0.86
C LEU A 196 -11.15 19.82 -1.03
N SER A 197 -12.24 20.58 -0.97
CA SER A 197 -12.25 22.04 -1.17
C SER A 197 -11.41 22.82 -0.14
N THR A 198 -11.11 22.20 1.01
CA THR A 198 -10.38 22.81 2.12
C THR A 198 -8.92 22.34 2.25
N GLN A 199 -8.43 21.48 1.35
CA GLN A 199 -7.09 20.87 1.49
C GLN A 199 -6.04 21.52 0.58
N ILE A 200 -4.93 21.96 1.19
CA ILE A 200 -3.82 22.70 0.56
C ILE A 200 -2.97 21.83 -0.37
N ARG A 201 -3.13 20.50 -0.36
CA ARG A 201 -2.40 19.57 -1.23
C ARG A 201 -3.34 18.58 -1.90
N PRO A 202 -3.15 18.26 -3.19
CA PRO A 202 -3.83 17.14 -3.81
C PRO A 202 -3.38 15.86 -3.10
N ARG A 203 -4.31 15.21 -2.40
CA ARG A 203 -4.11 13.84 -1.93
C ARG A 203 -4.31 12.90 -3.12
N PRO A 204 -3.68 11.70 -3.11
CA PRO A 204 -4.07 10.66 -4.06
C PRO A 204 -5.58 10.46 -3.97
N ASP A 205 -6.24 10.17 -5.08
CA ASP A 205 -7.69 9.92 -5.18
C ASP A 205 -8.08 8.65 -4.41
N SER A 206 -7.78 8.55 -3.13
CA SER A 206 -7.99 7.35 -2.34
C SER A 206 -8.28 7.65 -0.87
N ARG A 207 -9.06 6.77 -0.24
CA ARG A 207 -9.48 6.85 1.17
C ARG A 207 -9.29 5.51 1.85
N MET A 208 -8.76 5.55 3.07
CA MET A 208 -8.61 4.36 3.91
C MET A 208 -9.88 4.14 4.75
N VAL A 209 -10.34 2.90 4.83
CA VAL A 209 -11.55 2.50 5.58
C VAL A 209 -11.22 1.25 6.39
N ILE A 210 -11.55 1.25 7.68
CA ILE A 210 -11.46 0.05 8.51
C ILE A 210 -12.84 -0.58 8.58
N VAL A 211 -12.93 -1.85 8.22
CA VAL A 211 -14.19 -2.60 8.25
C VAL A 211 -14.11 -3.70 9.30
N GLY A 212 -14.86 -3.51 10.38
CA GLY A 212 -15.06 -4.52 11.41
C GLY A 212 -16.35 -5.30 11.17
N PHE A 213 -16.35 -6.57 11.59
CA PHE A 213 -17.55 -7.40 11.62
C PHE A 213 -17.97 -7.70 13.05
N GLU A 214 -19.27 -7.64 13.30
CA GLU A 214 -19.87 -7.95 14.60
C GLU A 214 -21.04 -8.94 14.41
N ALA A 215 -21.20 -9.85 15.36
CA ALA A 215 -22.35 -10.75 15.37
C ALA A 215 -23.62 -9.95 15.73
N ALA A 216 -24.66 -10.06 14.90
CA ALA A 216 -25.96 -9.50 15.19
C ALA A 216 -26.56 -10.23 16.40
N LYS A 217 -27.06 -9.47 17.37
CA LYS A 217 -27.82 -10.00 18.51
C LYS A 217 -29.24 -10.35 18.11
#